data_AF-A0A382RLV3-F1
#
_entry.id   AF-A0A382RLV3-F1
#
_cell.length_a   1.000
_cell.length_b   1.000
_cell.length_c   1.000
_cell.angle_alpha   90.00
_cell.angle_beta   90.00
_cell.angle_gamma   90.00
#
_symmetry.space_group_name_H-M   'P 1'
#
loop_
_entity.id
_entity.type
_entity.pdbx_description
1 polymer ?
#
loop_
_entity_poly.entity_id
_entity_poly.type
_entity_poly.pdbx_seq_one_letter_code
_entity_poly.pdbx_strand_id
1 'polypeptide(L)'
;MLSILGSTWGILTRFRASLYGSNWLPCRNLDRPVISIGALSIGGAGKTPTTALVASLLSEAGVQPAILSRGYRRRSTAALLVSHGDARGPIVEVD
;
A
#
# COMPACT_ATOMS: atom_id res chain seq x y z
N MET A 1 7.51 -28.20 13.19
CA MET A 1 7.23 -28.19 11.73
C MET A 1 7.02 -26.78 11.18
N LEU A 2 6.16 -25.95 11.79
CA LEU A 2 5.96 -24.54 11.35
C LEU A 2 7.26 -23.69 11.37
N SER A 3 8.19 -23.99 12.27
CA SER A 3 9.46 -23.25 12.39
C SER A 3 10.36 -23.38 11.16
N ILE A 4 10.32 -24.53 10.45
CA ILE A 4 11.12 -24.76 9.23
C ILE A 4 10.54 -23.96 8.06
N LEU A 5 9.21 -23.89 7.94
CA LEU A 5 8.55 -23.06 6.92
C LEU A 5 8.80 -21.57 7.21
N GLY A 6 8.73 -21.15 8.47
CA GLY A 6 8.96 -19.77 8.88
C GLY A 6 10.40 -19.30 8.61
N SER A 7 11.39 -20.12 8.95
CA SER A 7 12.80 -19.78 8.68
C SER A 7 13.11 -19.71 7.19
N THR A 8 12.57 -20.63 6.39
CA THR A 8 12.73 -20.63 4.93
C THR A 8 12.11 -19.36 4.31
N TRP A 9 10.90 -18.99 4.75
CA TRP A 9 10.26 -17.74 4.32
C TRP A 9 11.05 -16.50 4.74
N GLY A 10 11.61 -16.50 5.95
CA GLY A 10 12.48 -15.43 6.46
C GLY A 10 13.74 -15.23 5.60
N ILE A 11 14.39 -16.32 5.19
CA ILE A 11 15.56 -16.26 4.29
C ILE A 11 15.15 -15.72 2.93
N LEU A 12 14.05 -16.21 2.35
CA LEU A 12 13.58 -15.79 1.03
C LEU A 12 13.20 -14.30 1.00
N THR A 13 12.49 -13.82 2.03
CA THR A 13 12.10 -12.40 2.14
C THR A 13 13.30 -11.49 2.36
N ARG A 14 14.29 -11.91 3.16
CA ARG A 14 15.56 -11.16 3.30
C ARG A 14 16.35 -11.11 2.00
N PHE A 15 16.45 -12.22 1.29
CA PHE A 15 17.14 -12.27 0.00
C PHE A 15 16.48 -11.32 -1.00
N ARG A 16 15.15 -11.35 -1.12
CA ARG A 16 14.39 -10.41 -1.95
C ARG A 16 14.62 -8.95 -1.53
N ALA A 17 14.61 -8.64 -0.23
CA ALA A 17 14.88 -7.29 0.26
C ALA A 17 16.30 -6.82 -0.08
N SER A 18 17.30 -7.70 0.03
CA SER A 18 18.68 -7.41 -0.38
C SER A 18 18.77 -7.11 -1.87
N LEU A 19 18.05 -7.84 -2.73
CA LEU A 19 18.05 -7.57 -4.18
C LEU A 19 17.48 -6.19 -4.52
N TYR A 20 16.46 -5.71 -3.80
CA TYR A 20 15.98 -4.33 -3.93
C TYR A 20 16.99 -3.32 -3.38
N GLY A 21 17.63 -3.61 -2.24
CA GLY A 21 18.65 -2.73 -1.65
C GLY A 21 19.93 -2.59 -2.49
N SER A 22 20.29 -3.64 -3.23
CA SER A 22 21.44 -3.65 -4.15
C SER A 22 21.11 -3.07 -5.53
N ASN A 23 19.89 -2.54 -5.76
CA ASN A 23 19.40 -2.07 -7.08
C ASN A 23 19.42 -3.14 -8.19
N TRP A 24 19.42 -4.43 -7.84
CA TRP A 24 19.35 -5.52 -8.82
C TRP A 24 17.93 -5.68 -9.39
N LEU A 25 16.91 -5.32 -8.61
CA LEU A 25 15.53 -5.32 -9.04
C LEU A 25 15.11 -3.90 -9.47
N PRO A 26 14.25 -3.78 -10.51
CA PRO A 26 13.81 -2.48 -10.99
C PRO A 26 12.92 -1.78 -9.95
N CYS A 27 13.29 -0.55 -9.63
CA CYS A 27 12.48 0.38 -8.83
C CYS A 27 11.88 1.43 -9.75
N ARG A 28 10.57 1.67 -9.64
CA ARG A 28 9.88 2.74 -10.37
C ARG A 28 9.73 3.94 -9.46
N ASN A 29 10.24 5.08 -9.91
CA ASN A 29 10.03 6.36 -9.24
C ASN A 29 8.83 7.05 -9.87
N LEU A 30 8.04 7.71 -9.02
CA LEU A 30 6.94 8.57 -9.45
C LEU A 30 7.43 10.02 -9.39
N ASP A 31 6.89 10.88 -10.25
CA ASP A 31 7.24 12.31 -10.31
C ASP A 31 6.74 13.11 -9.10
N ARG A 32 6.00 12.45 -8.20
CA ARG A 32 5.40 13.05 -7.00
C ARG A 32 5.90 12.33 -5.74
N PRO A 33 5.97 13.02 -4.59
CA PRO A 33 6.33 12.38 -3.32
C PRO A 33 5.36 11.23 -2.99
N VAL A 34 5.91 10.13 -2.48
CA VAL A 34 5.14 8.91 -2.13
C VAL A 34 5.35 8.58 -0.67
N ILE A 35 4.25 8.36 0.05
CA ILE A 35 4.26 7.87 1.43
C ILE A 35 3.70 6.45 1.44
N SER A 36 4.51 5.48 1.87
CA SER A 36 4.10 4.07 1.98
C SER A 36 3.63 3.77 3.40
N ILE A 37 2.35 3.41 3.57
CA ILE A 37 1.77 3.02 4.86
C ILE A 37 1.55 1.50 4.87
N GLY A 38 2.42 0.80 5.59
CA GLY A 38 2.44 -0.65 5.69
C GLY A 38 2.43 -1.15 7.14
N ALA A 39 2.30 -2.45 7.34
CA ALA A 39 2.52 -3.08 8.63
C ALA A 39 3.16 -4.46 8.43
N LEU A 40 4.04 -4.83 9.37
CA LEU A 40 4.80 -6.08 9.35
C LEU A 40 3.95 -7.31 9.70
N SER A 41 2.82 -7.10 10.36
CA SER A 41 1.90 -8.16 10.78
C SER A 41 0.64 -8.22 9.91
N ILE A 42 0.12 -9.44 9.75
CA ILE A 42 -1.19 -9.71 9.15
C ILE A 42 -2.24 -9.57 10.25
N GLY A 43 -3.29 -8.77 10.02
CA GLY A 43 -4.32 -8.44 11.01
C GLY A 43 -4.65 -6.94 11.04
N GLY A 44 -5.46 -6.52 12.01
CA GLY A 44 -5.87 -5.13 12.25
C GLY A 44 -4.75 -4.21 12.72
N ALA A 45 -3.68 -4.09 11.92
CA ALA A 45 -2.47 -3.36 12.25
C ALA A 45 -2.57 -1.83 12.05
N GLY A 46 -3.78 -1.27 12.13
CA GLY A 46 -4.01 0.18 12.08
C GLY A 46 -3.70 0.88 10.74
N LYS A 47 -3.31 0.16 9.68
CA LYS A 47 -2.97 0.78 8.39
C LYS A 47 -4.05 1.72 7.86
N THR A 48 -5.31 1.29 7.89
CA THR A 48 -6.44 2.10 7.42
C THR A 48 -6.64 3.38 8.23
N PRO A 49 -6.76 3.36 9.59
CA PRO A 49 -6.86 4.59 10.36
C PRO A 49 -5.60 5.47 10.25
N THR A 50 -4.40 4.90 10.19
CA THR A 50 -3.17 5.68 9.94
C THR A 50 -3.18 6.35 8.57
N THR A 51 -3.68 5.67 7.53
CA THR A 51 -3.81 6.24 6.19
C THR A 51 -4.80 7.41 6.18
N ALA A 52 -5.94 7.26 6.84
CA ALA A 52 -6.93 8.33 6.96
C ALA A 52 -6.36 9.56 7.71
N LEU A 53 -5.62 9.33 8.80
CA LEU A 53 -4.98 10.40 9.57
C LEU A 53 -3.96 11.17 8.71
N VAL A 54 -3.05 10.46 8.03
CA VAL A 54 -2.04 11.09 7.17
C VAL A 54 -2.70 11.86 6.02
N ALA A 55 -3.75 11.31 5.41
CA ALA A 55 -4.48 12.00 4.36
C ALA A 55 -5.16 13.29 4.88
N SER A 56 -5.74 13.27 6.08
CA SER A 56 -6.33 14.46 6.71
C SER A 56 -5.27 15.54 6.94
N LEU A 57 -4.14 15.19 7.54
CA LEU A 57 -3.04 16.13 7.82
C LEU A 57 -2.49 16.77 6.54
N LEU A 58 -2.33 15.99 5.47
CA LEU A 58 -1.91 16.51 4.17
C LEU A 58 -2.96 17.44 3.56
N SER A 59 -4.23 17.07 3.66
CA SER A 59 -5.34 17.92 3.19
C SER A 59 -5.44 19.23 3.95
N GLU A 60 -5.27 19.20 5.28
CA GLU A 60 -5.23 20.40 6.14
C GLU A 60 -4.04 21.30 5.81
N ALA A 61 -2.92 20.71 5.38
CA ALA A 61 -1.75 21.45 4.88
C ALA A 61 -1.93 21.97 3.44
N GLY A 62 -3.11 21.82 2.83
CA GLY A 62 -3.40 22.31 1.47
C GLY A 62 -2.87 21.40 0.35
N VAL A 63 -2.41 20.19 0.66
CA VAL A 63 -1.99 19.19 -0.32
C VAL A 63 -3.19 18.33 -0.71
N GLN A 64 -3.28 17.93 -1.98
CA GLN A 64 -4.29 16.97 -2.45
C GLN A 64 -3.69 15.55 -2.52
N PRO A 65 -3.81 14.71 -1.47
CA PRO A 65 -3.25 13.37 -1.48
C PRO A 65 -4.10 12.42 -2.35
N ALA A 66 -3.44 11.49 -3.04
CA ALA A 66 -4.08 10.35 -3.69
C ALA A 66 -3.76 9.07 -2.92
N ILE A 67 -4.79 8.31 -2.54
CA ILE A 67 -4.62 7.04 -1.82
C ILE A 67 -4.59 5.89 -2.83
N LEU A 68 -3.45 5.21 -2.92
CA LEU A 68 -3.30 3.99 -3.72
C LEU A 68 -3.56 2.76 -2.85
N SER A 69 -4.65 2.06 -3.14
CA SER A 69 -4.99 0.79 -2.49
C SER A 69 -4.84 -0.38 -3.46
N ARG A 70 -4.40 -1.52 -2.94
CA ARG A 70 -4.29 -2.77 -3.72
C ARG A 70 -5.65 -3.31 -4.16
N GLY A 71 -6.74 -2.97 -3.46
CA GLY A 71 -8.07 -3.54 -3.71
C GLY A 71 -8.10 -5.06 -3.50
N TYR A 72 -7.80 -5.50 -2.27
CA TYR A 72 -7.80 -6.93 -1.94
C TYR A 72 -9.15 -7.58 -2.23
N ARG A 73 -9.15 -8.76 -2.87
CA ARG A 73 -10.33 -9.52 -3.37
C ARG A 73 -11.09 -8.91 -4.57
N ARG A 74 -10.61 -7.82 -5.18
CA ARG A 74 -11.24 -7.31 -6.41
C ARG A 74 -11.11 -8.32 -7.57
N ARG A 75 -12.11 -8.36 -8.44
CA ARG A 75 -12.14 -9.22 -9.63
C ARG A 75 -11.37 -8.64 -10.82
N SER A 76 -11.19 -7.32 -10.86
CA SER A 76 -10.52 -6.61 -11.95
C SER A 76 -9.00 -6.51 -11.74
N THR A 77 -8.23 -6.50 -12.82
CA THR A 77 -6.76 -6.34 -12.78
C THR A 77 -6.30 -4.93 -13.15
N ALA A 78 -7.14 -4.13 -13.80
CA ALA A 78 -6.82 -2.75 -14.18
C ALA A 78 -6.85 -1.76 -12.99
N ALA A 79 -6.09 -0.68 -13.06
CA ALA A 79 -6.21 0.41 -12.09
C ALA A 79 -7.61 1.04 -12.20
N LEU A 80 -8.24 1.34 -11.06
CA LEU A 80 -9.59 1.91 -11.00
C LEU A 80 -9.59 3.14 -10.12
N LEU A 81 -10.22 4.21 -10.59
CA LEU A 81 -10.48 5.41 -9.80
C LEU A 81 -11.75 5.16 -8.97
N VAL A 82 -11.59 5.02 -7.65
CA VAL A 82 -12.70 4.67 -6.76
C VAL A 82 -13.42 5.92 -6.24
N SER A 83 -12.72 7.03 -6.00
CA SER A 83 -13.32 8.28 -5.50
C SER A 83 -12.51 9.48 -5.97
N HIS A 84 -13.18 10.61 -6.16
CA HIS A 84 -12.55 11.91 -6.45
C HIS A 84 -12.11 12.65 -5.17
N GLY A 85 -12.52 12.19 -3.99
CA GLY A 85 -12.26 12.89 -2.73
C GLY A 85 -13.11 14.16 -2.54
N ASP A 86 -14.17 14.34 -3.32
CA ASP A 86 -15.11 15.47 -3.28
C ASP A 86 -16.31 15.22 -2.33
N ALA A 87 -16.13 14.34 -1.34
CA ALA A 87 -17.16 13.83 -0.43
C ALA A 87 -18.34 13.10 -1.10
N ARG A 88 -18.32 12.91 -2.44
CA ARG A 88 -19.25 12.01 -3.11
C ARG A 88 -18.81 10.57 -2.87
N GLY A 89 -19.79 9.67 -2.83
CA GLY A 89 -19.58 8.25 -2.64
C GLY A 89 -18.65 7.63 -3.69
N PRO A 90 -18.35 6.33 -3.59
CA PRO A 90 -17.51 5.67 -4.59
C PRO A 90 -18.13 5.78 -5.99
N ILE A 91 -17.29 6.12 -6.98
CA ILE A 91 -17.68 6.27 -8.40
C ILE A 91 -17.96 4.89 -9.01
N VAL A 92 -17.36 3.84 -8.44
CA VAL A 92 -17.47 2.46 -8.89
C VAL A 92 -18.29 1.68 -7.89
N GLU A 93 -19.24 0.87 -8.37
CA GLU A 93 -19.95 -0.10 -7.54
C GLU A 93 -18.95 -1.07 -6.91
N VAL A 94 -19.02 -1.18 -5.58
CA VAL A 94 -18.17 -2.07 -4.80
C VAL A 94 -18.86 -3.42 -4.73
N ASP A 95 -18.52 -4.32 -5.65
CA ASP A 95 -18.86 -5.74 -5.59
C ASP A 95 -18.07 -6.51 -4.52
#